data_AF-A0A437DL20-F1
#
_entry.id   AF-A0A437DL20-F1
#
_cell.length_a   1.000
_cell.length_b   1.000
_cell.length_c   1.000
_cell.angle_alpha   90.00
_cell.angle_beta   90.00
_cell.angle_gamma   90.00
#
_symmetry.space_group_name_H-M   'P 1'
#
loop_
_entity.id
_entity.type
_entity.pdbx_description
1 polymer ?
#
loop_
_entity_poly.entity_id
_entity_poly.type
_entity_poly.pdbx_seq_one_letter_code
_entity_poly.pdbx_strand_id
1 'polypeptide(L)'
;MVDLFLNRVLVENNSDQDELNTEREIIGILENRIILLFFASVDCGKCQKFVPVLNHFFKRLKDPAYIEYPKLLALIYVSLDQSEEQQERFLKEMHKKILFLPFDDPYRKELQSLFKVKDIPSVVVLRPDGSILSPNAVHDISRLGTDCFHSWQESAEIVERTFMLNEAFDDLNLRSATDPVRRLKYKTEDDKRRKRWWKLWGKGDGSGEKEKDETPDDRRKEPDKGTWRKR
;
A
#
# COMPACT_ATOMS: atom_id res chain seq x y z
N MET A 1 -18.67 3.67 3.29
CA MET A 1 -17.54 3.05 4.06
C MET A 1 -16.22 3.77 3.87
N VAL A 2 -15.80 4.01 2.63
CA VAL A 2 -14.62 4.84 2.33
C VAL A 2 -14.73 6.21 3.02
N ASP A 3 -15.96 6.71 3.17
CA ASP A 3 -16.29 7.98 3.86
C ASP A 3 -15.81 8.05 5.32
N LEU A 4 -15.74 6.92 6.05
CA LEU A 4 -15.29 6.92 7.45
C LEU A 4 -13.82 7.32 7.59
N PHE A 5 -13.00 7.08 6.56
CA PHE A 5 -11.58 7.42 6.54
C PHE A 5 -11.24 8.40 5.42
N LEU A 6 -12.25 9.02 4.81
CA LEU A 6 -12.08 10.00 3.73
C LEU A 6 -11.44 11.27 4.30
N ASN A 7 -10.43 11.80 3.62
CA ASN A 7 -9.53 12.85 4.13
C ASN A 7 -8.76 12.49 5.43
N ARG A 8 -8.66 11.22 5.83
CA ARG A 8 -7.87 10.79 6.99
C ARG A 8 -6.58 10.12 6.56
N VAL A 9 -5.57 10.21 7.42
CA VAL A 9 -4.29 9.57 7.20
C VAL A 9 -4.28 8.24 7.93
N LEU A 10 -4.13 7.15 7.19
CA LEU A 10 -3.82 5.84 7.73
C LEU A 10 -2.38 5.49 7.35
N VAL A 11 -1.67 4.89 8.29
CA VAL A 11 -0.27 4.50 8.11
C VAL A 11 -0.20 2.98 8.16
N GLU A 12 0.52 2.36 7.23
CA GLU A 12 0.81 0.93 7.31
C GLU A 12 1.92 0.70 8.34
N ASN A 13 1.81 -0.36 9.13
CA ASN A 13 2.80 -0.79 10.11
C ASN A 13 4.04 -1.42 9.45
N ASN A 14 4.62 -0.74 8.44
CA ASN A 14 5.89 -1.12 7.85
C ASN A 14 7.04 -0.73 8.80
N SER A 15 8.19 -1.40 8.67
CA SER A 15 9.29 -1.26 9.63
C SER A 15 9.85 0.17 9.70
N ASP A 16 9.62 0.98 8.66
CA ASP A 16 10.22 2.29 8.48
C ASP A 16 9.24 3.43 8.81
N GLN A 17 7.92 3.17 8.93
CA GLN A 17 6.84 4.17 9.12
C GLN A 17 6.82 5.33 8.10
N ASP A 18 7.63 5.25 7.04
CA ASP A 18 7.88 6.33 6.08
C ASP A 18 6.87 6.40 4.92
N GLU A 19 6.04 5.37 4.75
CA GLU A 19 5.07 5.29 3.67
C GLU A 19 3.68 5.71 4.16
N LEU A 20 3.39 7.01 4.05
CA LEU A 20 2.03 7.50 4.16
C LEU A 20 1.26 7.04 2.92
N ASN A 21 0.24 6.21 3.10
CA ASN A 21 -0.61 5.84 1.98
C ASN A 21 -1.33 7.09 1.48
N THR A 22 -1.31 7.29 0.16
CA THR A 22 -2.13 8.34 -0.43
C THR A 22 -3.61 8.02 -0.21
N GLU A 23 -4.47 9.04 -0.21
CA GLU A 23 -5.91 8.84 -0.05
C GLU A 23 -6.44 7.77 -1.02
N ARG A 24 -5.99 7.78 -2.27
CA ARG A 24 -6.38 6.79 -3.29
C ARG A 24 -5.99 5.35 -2.92
N GLU A 25 -4.83 5.16 -2.31
CA GLU A 25 -4.39 3.84 -1.85
C GLU A 25 -5.25 3.36 -0.68
N ILE A 26 -5.52 4.24 0.30
CA ILE A 26 -6.42 3.94 1.42
C ILE A 26 -7.80 3.52 0.90
N ILE A 27 -8.34 4.28 -0.05
CA ILE A 27 -9.60 3.95 -0.70
C ILE A 27 -9.51 2.54 -1.30
N GLY A 28 -8.52 2.23 -2.13
CA GLY A 28 -8.37 0.89 -2.72
C GLY A 28 -8.12 -0.25 -1.72
N ILE A 29 -7.51 0.05 -0.56
CA ILE A 29 -7.27 -0.91 0.53
C ILE A 29 -8.54 -1.16 1.35
N LEU A 30 -9.47 -0.21 1.44
CA LEU A 30 -10.69 -0.32 2.24
C LEU A 30 -11.94 -0.62 1.42
N GLU A 31 -11.94 -0.29 0.14
CA GLU A 31 -13.12 -0.43 -0.72
C GLU A 31 -13.55 -1.90 -0.86
N ASN A 32 -14.86 -2.14 -0.72
CA ASN A 32 -15.49 -3.46 -0.88
C ASN A 32 -14.92 -4.54 0.05
N ARG A 33 -14.45 -4.16 1.24
CA ARG A 33 -13.83 -5.07 2.23
C ARG A 33 -14.49 -4.98 3.59
N ILE A 34 -14.38 -6.04 4.37
CA ILE A 34 -14.72 -6.05 5.78
C ILE A 34 -13.60 -5.35 6.54
N ILE A 35 -13.95 -4.33 7.31
CA ILE A 35 -13.00 -3.58 8.14
C ILE A 35 -13.13 -4.03 9.59
N LEU A 36 -11.99 -4.37 10.19
CA LEU A 36 -11.87 -4.61 11.62
C LEU A 36 -11.23 -3.39 12.27
N LEU A 37 -11.98 -2.71 13.14
CA LEU A 37 -11.43 -1.66 13.99
C LEU A 37 -11.04 -2.27 15.33
N PHE A 38 -9.73 -2.36 15.57
CA PHE A 38 -9.19 -2.88 16.81
C PHE A 38 -8.83 -1.75 17.76
N PHE A 39 -9.57 -1.65 18.85
CA PHE A 39 -9.32 -0.70 19.94
C PHE A 39 -8.53 -1.41 21.03
N ALA A 40 -7.31 -0.93 21.30
CA ALA A 40 -6.45 -1.46 22.33
C ALA A 40 -5.51 -0.40 22.92
N SER A 41 -4.86 -0.78 24.02
CA SER A 41 -3.80 -0.01 24.67
C SER A 41 -2.77 -0.96 25.31
N VAL A 42 -1.51 -0.54 25.35
CA VAL A 42 -0.39 -1.26 25.98
C VAL A 42 -0.64 -1.51 27.46
N ASP A 43 -1.24 -0.55 28.16
CA ASP A 43 -1.45 -0.62 29.62
C ASP A 43 -2.53 -1.67 30.00
N CYS A 44 -3.24 -2.21 29.00
CA CYS A 44 -4.24 -3.24 29.21
C CYS A 44 -3.65 -4.66 29.02
N GLY A 45 -3.47 -5.37 30.13
CA GLY A 45 -2.97 -6.76 30.11
C GLY A 45 -3.87 -7.77 29.37
N LYS A 46 -5.18 -7.48 29.21
CA LYS A 46 -6.07 -8.30 28.37
C LYS A 46 -5.77 -8.10 26.87
N CYS A 47 -5.35 -6.91 26.46
CA CYS A 47 -4.98 -6.63 25.07
C CYS A 47 -3.76 -7.42 24.67
N GLN A 48 -2.70 -7.37 25.49
CA GLN A 48 -1.44 -8.08 25.21
C GLN A 48 -1.66 -9.59 25.03
N LYS A 49 -2.59 -10.20 25.78
CA LYS A 49 -2.97 -11.61 25.61
C LYS A 49 -3.74 -11.89 24.32
N PHE A 50 -4.50 -10.91 23.83
CA PHE A 50 -5.32 -11.05 22.63
C PHE A 50 -4.54 -10.79 21.33
N VAL A 51 -3.55 -9.90 21.35
CA VAL A 51 -2.66 -9.60 20.20
C VAL A 51 -2.14 -10.85 19.47
N PRO A 52 -1.56 -11.87 20.13
CA PRO A 52 -1.07 -13.05 19.41
C PRO A 52 -2.20 -13.84 18.73
N VAL A 53 -3.40 -13.88 19.33
CA VAL A 53 -4.58 -14.52 18.75
C VAL A 53 -5.04 -13.75 17.50
N LEU A 54 -5.11 -12.42 17.60
CA LEU A 54 -5.49 -11.55 16.49
C LEU A 54 -4.49 -11.62 15.33
N ASN A 55 -3.18 -11.63 15.63
CA ASN A 55 -2.13 -11.77 14.63
C ASN A 55 -2.21 -13.12 13.90
N HIS A 56 -2.45 -14.21 14.63
CA HIS A 56 -2.61 -15.53 14.03
C HIS A 56 -3.85 -15.59 13.14
N PHE A 57 -4.98 -15.06 13.62
CA PHE A 57 -6.21 -14.93 12.86
C PHE A 57 -5.99 -14.13 11.58
N PHE A 58 -5.45 -12.91 11.67
CA PHE A 58 -5.19 -12.05 10.51
C PHE A 58 -4.21 -12.68 9.51
N LYS A 59 -3.16 -13.35 9.99
CA LYS A 59 -2.21 -14.07 9.14
C LYS A 59 -2.88 -15.18 8.34
N ARG A 60 -3.76 -15.97 8.97
CA ARG A 60 -4.52 -17.02 8.28
C ARG A 60 -5.49 -16.44 7.25
N LEU A 61 -6.16 -15.34 7.57
CA LEU A 61 -7.08 -14.70 6.63
C LEU A 61 -6.36 -14.04 5.43
N LYS A 62 -5.08 -13.70 5.59
CA LYS A 62 -4.23 -13.14 4.51
C LYS A 62 -3.49 -14.18 3.70
N ASP A 63 -3.54 -15.45 4.09
CA ASP A 63 -2.86 -16.53 3.40
C ASP A 63 -3.77 -17.12 2.30
N PRO A 64 -3.37 -17.04 1.01
CA PRO A 64 -4.16 -17.58 -0.09
C PRO A 64 -4.37 -19.10 -0.01
N ALA A 65 -3.59 -19.81 0.81
CA ALA A 65 -3.80 -21.23 1.06
C ALA A 65 -5.06 -21.52 1.91
N TYR A 66 -5.54 -20.54 2.68
CA TYR A 66 -6.67 -20.69 3.59
C TYR A 66 -7.92 -19.93 3.12
N ILE A 67 -7.74 -18.84 2.37
CA ILE A 67 -8.84 -18.00 1.89
C ILE A 67 -8.65 -17.67 0.41
N GLU A 68 -9.69 -17.89 -0.37
CA GLU A 68 -9.71 -17.65 -1.82
C GLU A 68 -9.49 -16.17 -2.17
N TYR A 69 -9.94 -15.25 -1.30
CA TYR A 69 -9.81 -13.80 -1.46
C TYR A 69 -9.24 -13.09 -0.22
N PRO A 70 -7.91 -13.13 0.02
CA PRO A 70 -7.27 -12.50 1.17
C PRO A 70 -7.36 -10.96 1.16
N LYS A 71 -7.78 -10.38 0.04
CA LYS A 71 -8.03 -8.95 -0.10
C LYS A 71 -9.31 -8.50 0.62
N LEU A 72 -10.26 -9.37 0.94
CA LEU A 72 -11.57 -9.00 1.51
C LEU A 72 -11.55 -8.44 2.94
N LEU A 73 -10.40 -8.43 3.61
CA LEU A 73 -10.25 -7.97 4.99
C LEU A 73 -9.22 -6.85 5.12
N ALA A 74 -9.56 -5.80 5.85
CA ALA A 74 -8.62 -4.79 6.34
C ALA A 74 -8.70 -4.69 7.87
N LEU A 75 -7.54 -4.60 8.53
CA LEU A 75 -7.44 -4.42 9.98
C LEU A 75 -6.83 -3.05 10.25
N ILE A 76 -7.55 -2.23 11.00
CA ILE A 76 -7.14 -0.89 11.41
C ILE A 76 -7.00 -0.88 12.94
N TYR A 77 -5.80 -0.57 13.42
CA TYR A 77 -5.52 -0.36 14.82
C TYR A 77 -5.82 1.08 15.23
N VAL A 78 -6.62 1.21 16.28
CA VAL A 78 -6.94 2.49 16.93
C VAL A 78 -6.37 2.45 18.34
N SER A 79 -5.25 3.15 18.53
CA SER A 79 -4.61 3.27 19.84
C SER A 79 -5.47 4.12 20.78
N LEU A 80 -5.67 3.61 21.99
CA LEU A 80 -6.23 4.34 23.14
C LEU A 80 -5.16 4.66 24.19
N ASP A 81 -3.89 4.61 23.78
CA ASP A 81 -2.73 4.90 24.61
C ASP A 81 -2.61 6.39 24.94
N GLN A 82 -1.87 6.70 26.01
CA GLN A 82 -1.65 8.06 26.49
C GLN A 82 -0.40 8.71 25.87
N SER A 83 0.50 7.92 25.29
CA SER A 83 1.69 8.43 24.59
C SER A 83 1.95 7.72 23.26
N GLU A 84 2.63 8.42 22.35
CA GLU A 84 3.08 7.89 21.07
C GLU A 84 4.05 6.71 21.25
N GLU A 85 4.97 6.79 22.22
CA GLU A 85 5.89 5.70 22.53
C GLU A 85 5.18 4.40 22.92
N GLN A 86 4.05 4.49 23.63
CA GLN A 86 3.23 3.32 23.96
C GLN A 86 2.64 2.73 22.67
N GLN A 87 2.04 3.57 21.83
CA GLN A 87 1.49 3.13 20.55
C GLN A 87 2.54 2.43 19.68
N GLU A 88 3.74 2.99 19.57
CA GLU A 88 4.84 2.37 18.81
C GLU A 88 5.26 1.01 19.38
N ARG A 89 5.36 0.89 20.72
CA ARG A 89 5.70 -0.39 21.37
C ARG A 89 4.65 -1.46 21.07
N PHE A 90 3.37 -1.08 21.09
CA PHE A 90 2.29 -2.00 20.76
C PHE A 90 2.34 -2.42 19.28
N LEU A 91 2.57 -1.47 18.37
CA LEU A 91 2.67 -1.73 16.94
C LEU A 91 3.77 -2.73 16.58
N LYS A 92 4.88 -2.76 17.33
CA LYS A 92 5.97 -3.74 17.14
C LYS A 92 5.52 -5.19 17.39
N GLU A 93 4.51 -5.40 18.23
CA GLU A 93 3.95 -6.73 18.49
C GLU A 93 2.91 -7.15 17.43
N MET A 94 2.39 -6.19 16.66
CA MET A 94 1.34 -6.40 15.67
C MET A 94 1.90 -6.80 14.30
N HIS A 95 1.05 -7.40 13.46
CA HIS A 95 1.42 -7.74 12.09
C HIS A 95 1.76 -6.49 11.25
N LYS A 96 2.72 -6.61 10.32
CA LYS A 96 3.24 -5.46 9.54
C LYS A 96 2.24 -4.87 8.54
N LYS A 97 1.34 -5.70 8.01
CA LYS A 97 0.29 -5.29 7.05
C LYS A 97 -0.96 -4.68 7.69
N ILE A 98 -0.84 -4.16 8.91
CA ILE A 98 -1.95 -3.55 9.65
C ILE A 98 -1.89 -2.05 9.42
N LEU A 99 -3.04 -1.45 9.19
CA LEU A 99 -3.17 0.00 9.13
C LEU A 99 -3.38 0.54 10.54
N PHE A 100 -2.94 1.76 10.83
CA PHE A 100 -3.21 2.41 12.10
C PHE A 100 -3.41 3.91 11.93
N LEU A 101 -4.07 4.52 12.91
CA LEU A 101 -4.21 5.97 12.99
C LEU A 101 -2.98 6.59 13.70
N PRO A 102 -2.39 7.67 13.17
CA PRO A 102 -1.36 8.43 13.86
C PRO A 102 -1.79 8.83 15.27
N PHE A 103 -0.83 8.89 16.20
CA PHE A 103 -1.14 9.24 17.59
C PHE A 103 -1.78 10.64 17.69
N ASP A 104 -1.30 11.61 16.93
CA ASP A 104 -1.83 12.98 17.01
C ASP A 104 -3.24 13.15 16.42
N ASP A 105 -3.79 12.13 15.73
CA ASP A 105 -5.11 12.24 15.11
C ASP A 105 -6.23 12.21 16.19
N PRO A 106 -7.04 13.28 16.34
CA PRO A 106 -8.17 13.30 17.28
C PRO A 106 -9.24 12.25 16.93
N TYR A 107 -9.25 11.76 15.68
CA TYR A 107 -10.23 10.80 15.20
C TYR A 107 -10.21 9.48 16.00
N ARG A 108 -9.10 9.15 16.66
CA ARG A 108 -9.01 8.00 17.59
C ARG A 108 -10.11 8.04 18.66
N LYS A 109 -10.32 9.22 19.27
CA LYS A 109 -11.34 9.42 20.32
C LYS A 109 -12.75 9.54 19.74
N GLU A 110 -12.89 10.12 18.55
CA GLU A 110 -14.15 10.19 17.83
C GLU A 110 -14.67 8.79 17.49
N LEU A 111 -13.81 7.91 16.96
CA LEU A 111 -14.13 6.51 16.64
C LEU A 111 -14.54 5.73 17.88
N GLN A 112 -13.82 5.89 18.99
CA GLN A 112 -14.18 5.25 20.26
C GLN A 112 -15.61 5.63 20.69
N SER A 113 -15.94 6.91 20.56
CA SER A 113 -17.26 7.45 20.92
C SER A 113 -18.35 7.03 19.94
N LEU A 114 -18.07 7.05 18.64
CA LEU A 114 -18.98 6.69 17.55
C LEU A 114 -19.43 5.23 17.69
N PHE A 115 -18.49 4.33 17.95
CA PHE A 115 -18.76 2.91 18.13
C PHE A 115 -19.10 2.52 19.58
N LYS A 116 -19.18 3.51 20.50
CA LYS A 116 -19.55 3.33 21.91
C LYS A 116 -18.71 2.25 22.60
N VAL A 117 -17.41 2.24 22.34
CA VAL A 117 -16.48 1.25 22.89
C VAL A 117 -16.24 1.55 24.37
N LYS A 118 -16.82 0.71 25.24
CA LYS A 118 -16.70 0.85 26.71
C LYS A 118 -15.52 0.07 27.28
N ASP A 119 -15.30 -1.13 26.76
CA ASP A 119 -14.31 -2.08 27.26
C ASP A 119 -13.26 -2.38 26.19
N ILE A 120 -12.04 -2.69 26.65
CA ILE A 120 -10.86 -2.93 25.82
C ILE A 120 -10.23 -4.27 26.27
N PRO A 121 -9.81 -5.17 25.37
CA PRO A 121 -9.82 -5.06 23.90
C PRO A 121 -11.23 -5.12 23.31
N SER A 122 -11.44 -4.38 22.21
CA SER A 122 -12.65 -4.48 21.40
C SER A 122 -12.29 -4.51 19.91
N VAL A 123 -12.96 -5.37 19.17
CA VAL A 123 -12.84 -5.46 17.70
C VAL A 123 -14.21 -5.19 17.11
N VAL A 124 -14.41 -4.02 16.52
CA VAL A 124 -15.64 -3.69 15.80
C VAL A 124 -15.50 -4.16 14.36
N VAL A 125 -16.46 -4.93 13.88
CA VAL A 125 -16.50 -5.45 12.52
C VAL A 125 -17.47 -4.63 11.70
N LEU A 126 -17.01 -4.06 10.58
CA LEU A 126 -17.82 -3.24 9.68
C LEU A 126 -18.00 -3.92 8.33
N ARG A 127 -19.23 -3.89 7.81
CA ARG A 127 -19.59 -4.25 6.43
C ARG A 127 -19.06 -3.21 5.45
N PRO A 128 -18.81 -3.56 4.17
CA PRO A 128 -18.40 -2.65 3.09
C PRO A 128 -19.18 -1.34 2.91
N ASP A 129 -20.39 -1.23 3.44
CA ASP A 129 -21.20 -0.01 3.43
C ASP A 129 -20.86 0.94 4.58
N GLY A 130 -20.27 0.44 5.67
CA GLY A 130 -19.94 1.15 6.91
C GLY A 130 -20.86 0.76 8.07
N SER A 131 -21.83 -0.14 7.85
CA SER A 131 -22.71 -0.65 8.90
C SER A 131 -21.96 -1.64 9.81
N ILE A 132 -22.40 -1.73 11.07
CA ILE A 132 -21.78 -2.61 12.05
C ILE A 132 -22.30 -4.04 11.84
N LEU A 133 -21.39 -4.99 11.61
CA LEU A 133 -21.67 -6.43 11.63
C LEU A 133 -21.65 -6.98 13.03
N SER A 134 -20.57 -6.69 13.76
CA SER A 134 -20.39 -7.12 15.14
C SER A 134 -19.77 -5.97 15.94
N PRO A 135 -20.41 -5.53 17.03
CA PRO A 135 -19.90 -4.44 17.85
C PRO A 135 -18.66 -4.84 18.67
N ASN A 136 -18.49 -6.13 18.99
CA ASN A 136 -17.28 -6.64 19.63
C ASN A 136 -17.06 -8.12 19.29
N ALA A 137 -16.13 -8.37 18.37
CA ALA A 137 -15.78 -9.69 17.87
C ALA A 137 -14.63 -10.39 18.63
N VAL A 138 -14.11 -9.82 19.73
CA VAL A 138 -12.97 -10.42 20.45
C VAL A 138 -13.26 -11.86 20.90
N HIS A 139 -14.46 -12.10 21.42
CA HIS A 139 -14.88 -13.43 21.83
C HIS A 139 -15.03 -14.38 20.63
N ASP A 140 -15.62 -13.90 19.53
CA ASP A 140 -15.85 -14.71 18.34
C ASP A 140 -14.53 -15.12 17.68
N ILE A 141 -13.57 -14.19 17.57
CA ILE A 141 -12.22 -14.47 17.05
C ILE A 141 -11.50 -15.48 17.95
N SER A 142 -11.62 -15.35 19.27
CA SER A 142 -10.93 -16.23 20.22
C SER A 142 -11.51 -17.65 20.21
N ARG A 143 -12.83 -17.79 20.02
CA ARG A 143 -13.54 -19.06 20.11
C ARG A 143 -13.64 -19.80 18.77
N LEU A 144 -14.01 -19.08 17.70
CA LEU A 144 -14.30 -19.65 16.39
C LEU A 144 -13.12 -19.52 15.42
N GLY A 145 -12.14 -18.66 15.71
CA GLY A 145 -11.00 -18.45 14.83
C GLY A 145 -11.45 -17.96 13.45
N THR A 146 -10.97 -18.59 12.37
CA THR A 146 -11.26 -18.18 10.99
C THR A 146 -12.72 -18.37 10.58
N ASP A 147 -13.47 -19.23 11.28
CA ASP A 147 -14.85 -19.57 10.88
C ASP A 147 -15.82 -18.40 11.09
N CYS A 148 -15.54 -17.51 12.04
CA CYS A 148 -16.35 -16.30 12.21
C CYS A 148 -16.29 -15.37 10.99
N PHE A 149 -15.17 -15.39 10.26
CA PHE A 149 -15.01 -14.58 9.06
C PHE A 149 -15.95 -15.02 7.95
N HIS A 150 -16.17 -16.32 7.77
CA HIS A 150 -17.14 -16.83 6.78
C HIS A 150 -18.56 -16.33 7.07
N SER A 151 -18.98 -16.37 8.34
CA SER A 151 -20.29 -15.83 8.75
C SER A 151 -20.40 -14.32 8.49
N TRP A 152 -19.31 -13.56 8.70
CA TRP A 152 -19.28 -12.14 8.37
C TRP A 152 -19.32 -11.89 6.87
N GLN A 153 -18.64 -12.70 6.05
CA GLN A 153 -18.68 -12.60 4.59
C GLN A 153 -20.10 -12.81 4.06
N GLU A 154 -20.78 -13.87 4.52
CA GLU A 154 -22.18 -14.14 4.16
C GLU A 154 -23.11 -13.00 4.60
N SER A 155 -22.96 -12.54 5.84
CA SER A 155 -23.80 -11.48 6.42
C SER A 155 -23.52 -10.09 5.86
N ALA A 156 -22.34 -9.88 5.28
CA ALA A 156 -21.98 -8.65 4.60
C ALA A 156 -22.60 -8.56 3.21
N GLU A 157 -23.24 -9.64 2.72
CA GLU A 157 -23.72 -9.76 1.35
C GLU A 157 -22.69 -9.18 0.39
N ILE A 158 -21.41 -9.51 0.61
CA ILE A 158 -20.36 -9.19 -0.36
C ILE A 158 -20.71 -10.05 -1.54
N VAL A 159 -21.56 -9.50 -2.42
CA VAL A 159 -21.82 -10.03 -3.73
C VAL A 159 -20.44 -10.22 -4.28
N GLU A 160 -20.08 -11.46 -4.53
CA GLU A 160 -18.96 -11.82 -5.38
C GLU A 160 -19.10 -10.99 -6.66
N ARG A 161 -18.51 -9.79 -6.67
CA ARG A 161 -18.17 -9.08 -7.90
C ARG A 161 -17.01 -9.80 -8.58
N THR A 162 -16.95 -11.12 -8.46
CA THR A 162 -16.23 -12.04 -9.34
C THR A 162 -16.68 -11.85 -10.81
N PHE A 163 -17.83 -11.20 -11.06
CA PHE A 163 -18.20 -10.71 -12.40
C PHE A 163 -17.57 -9.37 -12.82
N MET A 164 -16.97 -8.60 -11.91
CA MET A 164 -16.03 -7.55 -12.30
C MET A 164 -14.65 -8.19 -12.24
N LEU A 165 -14.09 -8.40 -13.44
CA LEU A 165 -12.72 -8.86 -13.68
C LEU A 165 -11.80 -8.48 -12.53
N ASN A 166 -11.02 -9.45 -12.05
CA ASN A 166 -9.78 -9.21 -11.31
C ASN A 166 -9.12 -7.97 -11.94
N GLU A 167 -9.25 -6.81 -11.29
CA GLU A 167 -8.45 -5.67 -11.61
C GLU A 167 -7.04 -6.05 -11.19
N ALA A 168 -6.34 -6.69 -12.13
CA ALA A 168 -4.91 -6.84 -12.19
C ALA A 168 -4.25 -5.47 -12.35
N PHE A 169 -4.68 -4.48 -11.55
CA PHE A 169 -4.12 -3.14 -11.49
C PHE A 169 -3.06 -3.00 -10.40
N ASP A 170 -2.88 -4.00 -9.53
CA ASP A 170 -1.91 -3.94 -8.42
C ASP A 170 -0.62 -4.74 -8.64
N ASP A 171 -0.38 -5.30 -9.83
CA ASP A 171 0.99 -5.64 -10.20
C ASP A 171 1.65 -4.39 -10.79
N LEU A 172 2.25 -3.57 -9.94
CA LEU A 172 3.22 -2.53 -10.36
C LEU A 172 4.35 -3.12 -11.23
N ASN A 173 4.55 -4.44 -11.19
CA ASN A 173 5.49 -5.20 -12.01
C ASN A 173 4.96 -5.59 -13.41
N LEU A 174 3.70 -5.33 -13.73
CA LEU A 174 3.14 -5.50 -15.08
C LEU A 174 2.99 -4.15 -15.79
N ARG A 175 4.02 -3.30 -15.71
CA ARG A 175 4.21 -2.28 -16.76
C ARG A 175 4.27 -3.02 -18.09
N SER A 176 3.44 -2.60 -19.06
CA SER A 176 3.43 -3.17 -20.42
C SER A 176 4.86 -3.42 -20.90
N ALA A 177 5.16 -4.56 -21.52
CA ALA A 177 6.48 -4.86 -22.07
C ALA A 177 7.01 -3.75 -23.03
N THR A 178 6.12 -2.86 -23.48
CA THR A 178 6.42 -1.68 -24.29
C THR A 178 6.76 -0.40 -23.52
N ASP A 179 6.65 -0.38 -22.18
CA ASP A 179 6.92 0.79 -21.33
C ASP A 179 8.39 1.28 -21.42
N PRO A 180 9.42 0.40 -21.51
CA PRO A 180 10.79 0.83 -21.81
C PRO A 180 10.90 1.56 -23.16
N VAL A 181 10.15 1.09 -24.17
CA VAL A 181 10.16 1.66 -25.53
C VAL A 181 9.40 2.99 -25.58
N ARG A 182 8.27 3.10 -24.88
CA ARG A 182 7.51 4.35 -24.76
C ARG A 182 8.32 5.43 -24.04
N ARG A 183 9.03 5.10 -22.96
CA ARG A 183 9.94 6.03 -22.29
C ARG A 183 11.09 6.50 -23.19
N LEU A 184 11.53 5.66 -24.13
CA LEU A 184 12.56 6.06 -25.11
C LEU A 184 11.98 6.99 -26.19
N LYS A 185 10.74 6.75 -26.63
CA LYS A 185 10.07 7.51 -27.69
C LYS A 185 9.59 8.90 -27.24
N TYR A 186 9.09 9.04 -26.02
CA TYR A 186 8.51 10.28 -25.50
C TYR A 186 9.46 11.06 -24.57
N LYS A 187 10.77 10.82 -24.68
CA LYS A 187 11.77 11.49 -23.87
C LYS A 187 11.85 12.97 -24.25
N THR A 188 11.32 13.85 -23.40
CA THR A 188 11.41 15.31 -23.53
C THR A 188 12.87 15.78 -23.41
N GLU A 189 13.21 16.89 -24.09
CA GLU A 189 14.59 17.34 -24.26
C GLU A 189 15.35 17.61 -22.95
N ASP A 190 14.65 17.94 -21.87
CA ASP A 190 15.25 18.21 -20.55
C ASP A 190 15.99 16.99 -19.99
N ASP A 191 15.54 15.78 -20.31
CA ASP A 191 16.15 14.54 -19.85
C ASP A 191 17.49 14.25 -20.57
N LYS A 192 17.73 14.87 -21.74
CA LYS A 192 19.02 14.84 -22.43
C LYS A 192 20.04 15.83 -21.84
N ARG A 193 19.60 16.89 -21.14
CA ARG A 193 20.49 17.84 -20.48
C ARG A 193 21.10 17.27 -19.20
N ARG A 194 20.30 16.53 -18.41
CA ARG A 194 20.72 15.94 -17.13
C ARG A 194 21.90 14.96 -17.26
N LYS A 195 21.98 14.20 -18.37
CA LYS A 195 23.13 13.31 -18.66
C LYS A 195 24.41 14.04 -19.07
N ARG A 196 24.33 15.25 -19.65
CA ARG A 196 25.54 16.02 -20.00
C ARG A 196 26.18 16.62 -18.76
N TRP A 197 25.35 17.05 -17.80
CA TRP A 197 25.80 17.60 -16.53
C TRP A 197 26.59 16.57 -15.70
N TRP A 198 26.11 15.32 -15.65
CA TRP A 198 26.81 14.22 -14.96
C TRP A 198 28.13 13.79 -15.60
N LYS A 199 28.33 14.01 -16.91
CA LYS A 199 29.61 13.69 -17.59
C LYS A 199 30.71 14.71 -17.31
N LEU A 200 30.37 15.91 -16.83
CA LEU A 200 31.34 17.00 -16.62
C LEU A 200 32.06 16.91 -15.26
N TRP A 201 31.51 16.17 -14.29
CA TRP A 201 32.02 16.10 -12.92
C TRP A 201 32.73 14.79 -12.55
N GLY A 202 32.91 13.88 -13.50
CA GLY A 202 33.47 12.55 -13.25
C GLY A 202 34.63 12.20 -14.18
N LYS A 203 35.75 12.91 -14.10
CA LYS A 203 37.09 12.42 -14.47
C LYS A 203 38.17 13.43 -14.06
N GLY A 204 38.76 13.21 -12.89
CA GLY A 204 40.04 13.77 -12.48
C GLY A 204 41.08 12.64 -12.43
N ASP A 205 42.34 13.01 -12.72
CA ASP A 205 43.59 12.23 -12.79
C ASP A 205 43.81 11.37 -14.05
N GLY A 206 44.94 11.46 -14.78
CA GLY A 206 46.16 12.26 -14.65
C GLY A 206 47.18 11.85 -15.74
N SER A 207 48.01 12.81 -16.16
CA SER A 207 49.32 12.70 -16.87
C SER A 207 49.45 12.01 -18.25
N GLY A 208 50.07 12.73 -19.20
CA GLY A 208 51.10 12.15 -20.09
C GLY A 208 50.90 12.22 -21.61
N GLU A 209 51.48 13.27 -22.22
CA GLU A 209 52.15 13.30 -23.54
C GLU A 209 51.38 13.30 -24.90
N LYS A 210 51.83 14.28 -25.72
CA LYS A 210 51.89 14.47 -27.20
C LYS A 210 51.61 13.23 -28.06
N GLU A 211 51.05 13.24 -29.27
CA GLU A 211 51.09 14.06 -30.51
C GLU A 211 49.99 13.37 -31.39
N LYS A 212 49.27 13.92 -32.38
CA LYS A 212 49.66 14.60 -33.61
C LYS A 212 48.38 14.91 -34.40
N ASP A 213 48.46 15.91 -35.27
CA ASP A 213 47.48 16.39 -36.23
C ASP A 213 46.80 15.31 -37.09
N GLU A 214 45.55 15.56 -37.51
CA GLU A 214 45.24 15.96 -38.90
C GLU A 214 43.71 16.07 -39.11
N THR A 215 43.27 17.27 -39.51
CA THR A 215 41.95 17.55 -40.12
C THR A 215 41.82 16.87 -41.48
N PRO A 216 40.58 16.67 -42.00
CA PRO A 216 40.22 17.58 -43.09
C PRO A 216 38.77 18.09 -43.12
N ASP A 217 38.77 19.31 -43.64
CA ASP A 217 37.80 20.22 -44.20
C ASP A 217 36.78 19.63 -45.21
N ASP A 218 35.55 20.15 -45.08
CA ASP A 218 34.59 20.63 -46.08
C ASP A 218 34.67 20.09 -47.54
N ARG A 219 33.53 19.58 -48.04
CA ARG A 219 32.77 20.24 -49.14
C ARG A 219 31.55 19.44 -49.60
N ARG A 220 30.44 20.18 -49.67
CA ARG A 220 29.16 19.88 -50.31
C ARG A 220 29.31 19.43 -51.77
N LYS A 221 28.40 18.55 -52.24
CA LYS A 221 27.73 18.57 -53.57
C LYS A 221 26.61 17.51 -53.64
N GLU A 222 25.37 17.95 -53.73
CA GLU A 222 24.26 17.26 -54.43
C GLU A 222 24.42 17.46 -55.97
N PRO A 223 23.64 16.88 -56.91
CA PRO A 223 22.36 16.14 -56.78
C PRO A 223 22.17 14.87 -57.67
N ASP A 224 21.13 14.11 -57.31
CA ASP A 224 20.05 13.49 -58.11
C ASP A 224 20.32 12.79 -59.48
N LYS A 225 19.84 11.53 -59.59
CA LYS A 225 18.98 10.97 -60.66
C LYS A 225 18.86 9.45 -60.52
N GLY A 226 17.62 8.96 -60.44
CA GLY A 226 17.32 7.54 -60.27
C GLY A 226 17.32 6.71 -61.55
N THR A 227 17.03 5.42 -61.43
CA THR A 227 16.08 4.67 -62.27
C THR A 227 15.93 3.25 -61.75
N TRP A 228 14.67 2.81 -61.67
CA TRP A 228 14.28 1.42 -61.45
C TRP A 228 14.49 0.61 -62.72
N ARG A 229 15.08 -0.60 -62.62
CA ARG A 229 14.84 -1.67 -63.59
C ARG A 229 14.91 -3.05 -62.92
N LYS A 230 13.82 -3.81 -63.11
CA LYS A 230 13.70 -5.25 -62.86
C LYS A 230 14.60 -6.04 -63.81
N ARG A 231 15.16 -7.14 -63.31
CA ARG A 231 15.02 -8.47 -63.95
C ARG A 231 15.19 -9.54 -62.89
#